data_AF-A0A971KXL1-F1
#
_entry.id   AF-A0A971KXL1-F1
#
_cell.length_a   1.000
_cell.length_b   1.000
_cell.length_c   1.000
_cell.angle_alpha   90.00
_cell.angle_beta   90.00
_cell.angle_gamma   90.00
#
_symmetry.space_group_name_H-M   'P 1'
#
loop_
_entity.id
_entity.type
_entity.pdbx_description
1 polymer ?
#
loop_
_entity_poly.entity_id
_entity_poly.type
_entity_poly.pdbx_seq_one_letter_code
_entity_poly.pdbx_strand_id
1 'polypeptide(L)' 'MLKRIDDSVTISSSSNVIVDGNFVITAGILTGIEGALRILKGVCGSELMERVKDNLYY' A
#
# COMPACT_ATOMS: atom_id res chain seq x y z
N MET A 1 11.86 -4.88 6.90
CA MET A 1 12.91 -4.28 6.04
C MET A 1 12.88 -5.00 4.70
N LEU A 2 12.93 -4.29 3.57
CA LEU A 2 12.96 -4.93 2.26
C LEU A 2 14.41 -5.22 1.87
N LYS A 3 14.67 -6.48 1.50
CA LYS A 3 15.97 -6.93 1.01
C LYS A 3 15.81 -7.37 -0.44
N ARG A 4 16.61 -6.79 -1.33
CA ARG A 4 16.77 -7.27 -2.70
C ARG A 4 17.89 -8.31 -2.70
N ILE A 5 17.57 -9.53 -3.11
CA ILE A 5 18.54 -10.62 -3.29
C ILE A 5 18.18 -11.27 -4.62
N ASP A 6 19.09 -11.25 -5.59
CA ASP A 6 18.97 -12.01 -6.85
C ASP A 6 17.60 -11.86 -7.55
N ASP A 7 17.21 -10.61 -7.83
CA ASP A 7 15.91 -10.19 -8.41
C ASP A 7 14.65 -10.55 -7.61
N SER A 8 14.80 -11.20 -6.46
CA SER A 8 13.72 -11.46 -5.51
C SER A 8 13.57 -10.32 -4.49
N VAL A 9 12.32 -10.04 -4.12
CA VAL A 9 11.98 -9.12 -3.03
C VAL A 9 11.55 -9.94 -1.83
N THR A 10 12.36 -9.93 -0.77
CA THR A 10 11.99 -10.55 0.51
C THR A 10 11.47 -9.51 1.48
N ILE A 11 10.29 -9.77 2.06
CA ILE A 11 9.58 -8.87 2.95
C ILE A 11 9.58 -9.44 4.36
N SER A 12 10.25 -8.78 5.30
CA SER A 12 10.14 -9.06 6.73
C SER A 12 9.47 -7.88 7.44
N SER A 13 8.15 -7.95 7.60
CA SER A 13 7.37 -6.93 8.32
C SER A 13 6.12 -7.55 8.93
N SER A 14 5.70 -7.05 10.08
CA SER A 14 4.40 -7.34 10.69
C SER A 14 3.31 -6.35 10.23
N SER A 15 3.63 -5.39 9.37
CA SER A 15 2.67 -4.39 8.88
C SER A 15 1.71 -4.98 7.84
N ASN A 16 0.43 -4.60 7.93
CA ASN A 16 -0.63 -4.98 7.00
C ASN A 16 -0.45 -4.40 5.59
N VAL A 17 0.16 -3.22 5.50
CA VAL A 17 0.52 -2.53 4.26
C VAL A 17 1.94 -2.03 4.37
N ILE A 18 2.74 -2.28 3.33
CA ILE A 18 4.13 -1.84 3.22
C ILE A 18 4.24 -1.02 1.94
N VAL A 19 4.87 0.15 2.05
CA VAL A 19 5.17 1.03 0.91
C VAL A 19 6.68 1.21 0.86
N ASP A 20 7.30 0.86 -0.27
CA ASP A 20 8.73 1.04 -0.51
C ASP A 20 9.00 1.43 -1.97
N GLY A 21 9.34 2.70 -2.16
CA GLY A 21 9.36 3.31 -3.49
C GLY A 21 8.02 3.11 -4.20
N ASN A 22 8.06 2.39 -5.32
CA ASN A 22 6.88 2.10 -6.15
C ASN A 22 6.18 0.78 -5.78
N PHE A 23 6.68 0.05 -4.78
CA PHE A 23 6.03 -1.17 -4.30
C PHE A 23 5.00 -0.83 -3.22
N VAL A 24 3.78 -1.30 -3.43
CA VAL A 24 2.74 -1.36 -2.40
C VAL A 24 2.36 -2.81 -2.21
N ILE A 25 2.53 -3.31 -0.99
CA ILE A 25 2.39 -4.74 -0.67
C ILE A 25 1.42 -4.89 0.49
N THR A 26 0.42 -5.75 0.33
CA THR A 26 -0.69 -5.96 1.27
C THR A 26 -0.65 -7.38 1.82
N ALA A 27 -0.73 -7.53 3.14
CA ALA A 27 -0.57 -8.82 3.82
C ALA A 27 -1.81 -9.73 3.83
N GLY A 28 -2.97 -9.30 3.34
CA GLY A 28 -4.17 -10.13 3.34
C GLY A 28 -5.33 -9.58 2.51
N ILE A 29 -6.39 -10.39 2.36
CA ILE A 29 -7.55 -10.06 1.52
C ILE A 29 -8.26 -8.77 1.96
N LEU A 30 -8.25 -8.47 3.26
CA LEU A 30 -8.90 -7.27 3.82
C LEU A 30 -8.02 -6.00 3.74
N THR A 31 -6.72 -6.14 3.45
CA THR A 31 -5.80 -4.99 3.40
C THR A 31 -5.60 -4.45 1.98
N GLY A 32 -6.30 -5.02 1.00
CA GLY A 32 -6.29 -4.59 -0.40
C GLY A 32 -6.82 -3.17 -0.60
N ILE A 33 -7.90 -2.80 0.10
CA ILE A 33 -8.47 -1.43 0.06
C ILE A 33 -7.44 -0.43 0.59
N GLU A 34 -6.82 -0.75 1.72
CA GLU A 34 -5.79 0.06 2.35
C GLU A 34 -4.58 0.28 1.41
N GLY A 35 -4.15 -0.78 0.72
CA GLY A 35 -3.12 -0.69 -0.32
C GLY A 35 -3.53 0.18 -1.51
N ALA A 36 -4.76 0.04 -2.01
CA ALA A 36 -5.28 0.85 -3.11
C ALA A 36 -5.33 2.34 -2.75
N LEU A 37 -5.73 2.68 -1.52
CA LEU A 37 -5.70 4.06 -1.03
C LEU A 37 -4.26 4.60 -0.96
N ARG A 38 -3.26 3.78 -0.60
CA ARG A 38 -1.85 4.21 -0.64
C ARG A 38 -1.38 4.52 -2.07
N ILE A 39 -1.77 3.71 -3.04
CA ILE A 39 -1.49 3.95 -4.47
C ILE A 39 -2.15 5.27 -4.90
N LEU A 40 -3.43 5.44 -4.59
CA LEU A 40 -4.20 6.64 -4.95
C LEU A 40 -3.58 7.90 -4.35
N LYS A 41 -3.16 7.86 -3.08
CA LYS A 41 -2.42 8.96 -2.44
C LYS A 41 -1.14 9.30 -3.17
N GLY A 42 -0.36 8.30 -3.59
CA GLY A 42 0.91 8.49 -4.27
C GLY A 42 0.77 9.06 -5.68
N VAL A 43 -0.27 8.66 -6.42
CA VAL A 43 -0.48 9.05 -7.82
C VAL A 43 -1.31 10.33 -7.94
N CYS A 44 -2.37 10.45 -7.15
CA CYS A 44 -3.37 11.52 -7.30
C CYS A 44 -3.35 12.54 -6.15
N GLY A 45 -2.53 12.31 -5.12
CA GLY A 45 -2.44 13.17 -3.94
C GLY A 45 -3.45 12.82 -2.85
N SER A 46 -3.21 13.39 -1.67
CA SER A 46 -3.98 13.07 -0.45
C SER A 46 -5.44 13.50 -0.54
N GLU A 47 -5.75 14.63 -1.18
CA GLU A 47 -7.13 15.16 -1.23
C GLU A 47 -8.09 14.21 -1.94
N LEU A 48 -7.70 13.69 -3.12
CA LEU A 48 -8.53 12.74 -3.85
C LEU A 48 -8.64 11.42 -3.08
N MET A 49 -7.56 10.99 -2.43
CA MET A 49 -7.57 9.76 -1.64
C MET A 49 -8.55 9.82 -0.46
N GLU A 50 -8.54 10.91 0.32
CA GLU A 50 -9.49 11.08 1.44
C GLU A 50 -10.94 11.11 0.92
N ARG A 51 -11.21 11.81 -0.19
CA ARG A 51 -12.55 11.81 -0.81
C ARG A 51 -13.02 10.41 -1.22
N VAL A 52 -12.13 9.58 -1.77
CA VAL A 52 -12.48 8.20 -2.15
C VAL A 52 -12.69 7.35 -0.90
N LYS A 53 -11.81 7.48 0.09
CA LYS A 53 -11.90 6.78 1.37
C LYS A 53 -13.24 7.05 2.08
N ASP A 54 -13.67 8.32 2.14
CA ASP A 54 -14.96 8.71 2.72
C ASP A 54 -16.14 8.06 1.99
N ASN A 55 -16.12 8.02 0.65
CA ASN A 55 -17.16 7.38 -0.15
C ASN A 55 -17.21 5.85 0.02
N LEU A 56 -16.11 5.24 0.47
CA LEU A 56 -16.01 3.82 0.75
C LEU A 56 -16.30 3.47 2.22
N TYR A 57 -16.55 4.47 3.08
CA TYR A 57 -16.71 4.32 4.53
C TYR A 57 -15.52 3.59 5.17
N TYR A 58 -14.31 3.91 4.71
CA TYR A 58 -13.05 3.26 5.12
C TYR A 58 -12.17 4.19 5.95
#